data_AF-A0A2W6DQQ6-F1
#
_entry.id   AF-A0A2W6DQQ6-F1
#
_cell.length_a   1.000
_cell.length_b   1.000
_cell.length_c   1.000
_cell.angle_alpha   90.00
_cell.angle_beta   90.00
_cell.angle_gamma   90.00
#
_symmetry.space_group_name_H-M   'P 1'
#
loop_
_entity.id
_entity.type
_entity.pdbx_description
1 polymer ?
#
loop_
_entity_poly.entity_id
_entity_poly.type
_entity_poly.pdbx_seq_one_letter_code
_entity_poly.pdbx_strand_id
1 'polypeptide(L)'
;MRWALAVVVVLTPCITILFTPTAHGQVPVRPMDPGPPVLPAVSAQIVTQPSAGADDVNPTAPVRVSVSHGVLDAVSLTNPEGKEVAGHFSSDKLSWTTTEPLGYAKTYTWSGTATGVDHIRRAVTGAFQTVVPERMISGRFNVADNATYGIAMPIALTFSSRVIDRVAVQKALSVHTSVPIEGAWAWLDDTTVHWRPKSYFAPGTRVSVTAKLYGLAMGGGAFGREDITSTFTIGRSYVLRGDTRTHRLLVYVNGIQVADYPASYGLDSDPGRATHNGTHVVMSKYPVFYMSNPRYHYKNIEARWAVRMSDNGEFIHSAPWSVYEQGRTNVSHGCINLSPANAKTVFNEVLPGDPVEVIGSSRHLGSSDGDYYDWTVPWDTWKAMSAL
;
A
#
# COMPACT_ATOMS: atom_id res chain seq x y z
N MET A 1 -7.23 9.69 -95.86
CA MET A 1 -6.53 10.86 -95.29
C MET A 1 -5.03 10.58 -95.31
N ARG A 2 -4.28 11.40 -96.07
CA ARG A 2 -2.83 11.68 -95.99
C ARG A 2 -1.86 10.54 -96.37
N TRP A 3 -1.52 10.39 -97.66
CA TRP A 3 -0.47 11.05 -98.50
C TRP A 3 0.96 10.53 -98.13
N ALA A 4 1.55 9.60 -98.90
CA ALA A 4 2.57 9.77 -99.98
C ALA A 4 3.99 10.00 -99.41
N LEU A 5 5.16 9.54 -99.89
CA LEU A 5 5.78 9.15 -101.17
C LEU A 5 6.83 8.03 -100.85
N ALA A 6 6.99 6.96 -101.62
CA ALA A 6 7.84 6.81 -102.83
C ALA A 6 9.32 7.23 -102.67
N VAL A 7 10.26 6.31 -102.93
CA VAL A 7 11.32 6.40 -103.98
C VAL A 7 12.18 5.13 -104.00
N VAL A 8 12.35 4.62 -105.22
CA VAL A 8 13.19 3.52 -105.70
C VAL A 8 14.63 4.00 -105.90
N VAL A 9 15.67 3.21 -105.54
CA VAL A 9 16.95 3.10 -106.29
C VAL A 9 17.58 1.72 -106.05
N VAL A 10 18.26 1.23 -107.08
CA VAL A 10 18.67 -0.13 -107.42
C VAL A 10 20.21 -0.22 -107.48
N LEU A 11 20.78 -1.41 -107.14
CA LEU A 11 22.14 -1.96 -107.43
C LEU A 11 23.35 -1.28 -106.73
N THR A 12 24.44 -1.95 -106.32
CA THR A 12 25.17 -3.15 -106.81
C THR A 12 26.12 -3.71 -105.70
N PRO A 13 26.78 -4.89 -105.86
CA PRO A 13 27.30 -5.73 -104.77
C PRO A 13 28.78 -5.46 -104.40
N CYS A 14 29.22 -5.95 -103.23
CA CYS A 14 30.63 -6.30 -103.03
C CYS A 14 30.81 -7.43 -102.00
N ILE A 15 31.66 -8.37 -102.37
CA ILE A 15 32.04 -9.61 -101.68
C ILE A 15 33.10 -9.32 -100.60
N THR A 16 32.99 -9.93 -99.42
CA THR A 16 34.11 -10.02 -98.47
C THR A 16 34.19 -11.39 -97.75
N ILE A 17 35.10 -12.18 -98.32
CA ILE A 17 35.99 -13.26 -97.85
C ILE A 17 36.09 -13.46 -96.31
N LEU A 18 35.96 -14.74 -95.90
CA LEU A 18 36.30 -15.26 -94.58
C LEU A 18 37.81 -15.20 -94.30
N PHE A 19 38.19 -14.69 -93.13
CA PHE A 19 39.48 -14.91 -92.50
C PHE A 19 39.28 -15.43 -91.07
N THR A 20 39.75 -16.66 -90.83
CA THR A 20 39.96 -17.23 -89.49
C THR A 20 41.26 -16.70 -88.90
N PRO A 21 41.26 -16.13 -87.68
CA PRO A 21 42.49 -15.91 -86.93
C PRO A 21 42.78 -17.05 -85.96
N THR A 22 44.04 -17.44 -86.02
CA THR A 22 44.80 -18.40 -85.22
C THR A 22 44.85 -18.08 -83.72
N ALA A 23 44.93 -19.16 -82.93
CA ALA A 23 45.07 -19.20 -81.49
C ALA A 23 46.20 -18.31 -80.95
N HIS A 24 45.87 -17.47 -79.96
CA HIS A 24 46.81 -16.76 -79.11
C HIS A 24 46.80 -17.41 -77.71
N GLY A 25 47.99 -17.62 -77.16
CA GLY A 25 48.26 -18.44 -75.97
C GLY A 25 47.48 -18.05 -74.72
N GLN A 26 47.10 -19.08 -73.96
CA GLN A 26 46.53 -18.95 -72.62
C GLN A 26 47.58 -18.42 -71.65
N VAL A 27 47.30 -17.26 -71.06
CA VAL A 27 47.96 -16.81 -69.82
C VAL A 27 47.38 -17.66 -68.67
N PRO A 28 48.20 -18.21 -67.75
CA PRO A 28 47.66 -18.93 -66.60
C PRO A 28 46.92 -17.96 -65.69
N VAL A 29 45.61 -18.17 -65.51
CA VAL A 29 44.80 -17.44 -64.53
C VAL A 29 45.22 -17.91 -63.14
N ARG A 30 45.83 -17.00 -62.37
CA ARG A 30 46.14 -17.22 -60.96
C ARG A 30 44.81 -17.41 -60.21
N PRO A 31 44.64 -18.44 -59.35
CA PRO A 31 43.44 -18.57 -58.53
C PRO A 31 43.26 -17.28 -57.72
N MET A 32 42.09 -16.66 -57.80
CA MET A 32 41.71 -15.59 -56.87
C MET A 32 41.80 -16.16 -55.46
N ASP A 33 42.52 -15.48 -54.57
CA ASP A 33 42.46 -15.75 -53.14
C ASP A 33 40.97 -15.78 -52.74
N PRO A 34 40.53 -16.75 -51.92
CA PRO A 34 39.20 -16.71 -51.35
C PRO A 34 39.05 -15.35 -50.66
N GLY A 35 38.07 -14.55 -51.10
CA GLY A 35 37.75 -13.30 -50.43
C GLY A 35 37.56 -13.55 -48.93
N PRO A 36 37.86 -12.57 -48.07
CA PRO A 36 37.80 -12.75 -46.63
C PRO A 36 36.48 -13.41 -46.23
N PRO A 37 36.51 -14.39 -45.31
CA PRO A 37 35.32 -15.14 -44.94
C PRO A 37 34.22 -14.17 -44.52
N VAL A 38 33.06 -14.27 -45.16
CA VAL A 38 31.86 -13.50 -44.78
C VAL A 38 31.46 -14.00 -43.40
N LEU A 39 31.81 -13.24 -42.36
CA LEU A 39 31.31 -13.50 -41.01
C LEU A 39 29.78 -13.51 -41.07
N PRO A 40 29.10 -14.45 -40.40
CA PRO A 40 27.65 -14.38 -40.27
C PRO A 40 27.30 -13.00 -39.71
N ALA A 41 26.46 -12.24 -40.42
CA ALA A 41 25.99 -10.94 -39.97
C ALA A 41 25.00 -11.16 -38.81
N VAL A 42 25.54 -11.40 -37.61
CA VAL A 42 24.72 -11.54 -36.41
C VAL A 42 24.38 -10.13 -35.93
N SER A 43 23.19 -9.67 -36.28
CA SER A 43 22.71 -8.35 -35.90
C SER A 43 22.33 -8.28 -34.43
N ALA A 44 22.54 -7.12 -33.79
CA ALA A 44 21.99 -6.85 -32.47
C ALA A 44 20.47 -7.09 -32.44
N GLN A 45 19.98 -7.89 -31.49
CA GLN A 45 18.56 -8.08 -31.26
C GLN A 45 18.16 -7.36 -29.98
N ILE A 46 17.31 -6.35 -30.11
CA ILE A 46 16.85 -5.51 -29.00
C ILE A 46 15.47 -6.02 -28.58
N VAL A 47 15.30 -6.28 -27.28
CA VAL A 47 14.03 -6.69 -26.68
C VAL A 47 13.68 -5.68 -25.59
N THR A 48 12.52 -5.04 -25.74
CA THR A 48 11.92 -4.20 -24.71
C THR A 48 10.90 -4.99 -23.90
N GLN A 49 10.87 -4.73 -22.60
CA GLN A 49 9.86 -5.21 -21.68
C GLN A 49 9.38 -4.00 -20.87
N PRO A 50 8.10 -3.61 -20.94
CA PRO A 50 7.05 -4.16 -21.81
C PRO A 50 7.41 -4.11 -23.29
N SER A 51 6.82 -5.02 -24.08
CA SER A 51 6.98 -5.03 -25.53
C SER A 51 6.41 -3.77 -26.16
N ALA A 52 6.90 -3.39 -27.33
CA ALA A 52 6.33 -2.26 -28.07
C ALA A 52 4.84 -2.47 -28.34
N GLY A 53 4.03 -1.44 -28.10
CA GLY A 53 2.57 -1.45 -28.22
C GLY A 53 1.85 -2.15 -27.06
N ALA A 54 2.54 -2.49 -25.97
CA ALA A 54 1.87 -3.04 -24.78
C ALA A 54 0.99 -1.97 -24.11
N ASP A 55 -0.22 -2.36 -23.74
CA ASP A 55 -1.16 -1.55 -22.96
C ASP A 55 -1.36 -2.16 -21.56
N ASP A 56 -2.07 -1.44 -20.69
CA ASP A 56 -2.39 -1.85 -19.32
C ASP A 56 -1.17 -2.30 -18.49
N VAL A 57 -0.01 -1.69 -18.76
CA VAL A 57 1.22 -1.99 -18.04
C VAL A 57 1.11 -1.49 -16.59
N ASN A 58 1.33 -2.38 -15.64
CA ASN A 58 1.39 -2.01 -14.23
C ASN A 58 2.57 -1.04 -13.99
N PRO A 59 2.37 0.13 -13.36
CA PRO A 59 3.42 1.13 -13.17
C PRO A 59 4.58 0.67 -12.27
N THR A 60 4.42 -0.43 -11.52
CA THR A 60 5.49 -1.02 -10.72
C THR A 60 6.08 -2.29 -11.33
N ALA A 61 5.60 -2.71 -12.50
CA ALA A 61 6.21 -3.82 -13.23
C ALA A 61 7.63 -3.45 -13.69
N PRO A 62 8.57 -4.41 -13.72
CA PRO A 62 9.90 -4.17 -14.24
C PRO A 62 9.85 -3.67 -15.69
N VAL A 63 10.49 -2.51 -15.94
CA VAL A 63 10.63 -1.94 -17.27
C VAL A 63 12.11 -1.95 -17.66
N ARG A 64 12.44 -2.70 -18.70
CA ARG A 64 13.81 -2.95 -19.15
C ARG A 64 13.93 -3.02 -20.65
N VAL A 65 15.12 -2.74 -21.15
CA VAL A 65 15.56 -3.11 -22.49
C VAL A 65 16.79 -4.00 -22.39
N SER A 66 16.86 -5.01 -23.24
CA SER A 66 18.02 -5.90 -23.34
C SER A 66 18.43 -6.08 -24.79
N VAL A 67 19.73 -6.28 -25.02
CA VAL A 67 20.29 -6.58 -26.33
C VAL A 67 21.04 -7.90 -26.32
N SER A 68 20.82 -8.74 -27.33
CA SER A 68 21.71 -9.85 -27.66
C SER A 68 22.54 -9.51 -28.90
N HIS A 69 23.71 -10.11 -29.03
CA HIS A 69 24.62 -9.91 -30.16
C HIS A 69 25.06 -8.45 -30.37
N GLY A 70 25.22 -7.70 -29.27
CA GLY A 70 25.65 -6.31 -29.27
C GLY A 70 25.73 -5.74 -27.87
N VAL A 71 25.87 -4.41 -27.77
CA VAL A 71 25.83 -3.65 -26.51
C VAL A 71 24.92 -2.44 -26.67
N LEU A 72 24.28 -2.01 -25.58
CA LEU A 72 23.51 -0.77 -25.55
C LEU A 72 24.47 0.42 -25.45
N ASP A 73 24.32 1.39 -26.36
CA ASP A 73 25.14 2.61 -26.36
C ASP A 73 24.48 3.70 -25.50
N ALA A 74 23.19 3.90 -25.72
CA ALA A 74 22.36 4.90 -25.06
C ALA A 74 20.92 4.39 -25.00
N VAL A 75 20.23 4.69 -23.90
CA VAL A 75 18.82 4.34 -23.66
C VAL A 75 18.21 5.46 -22.83
N SER A 76 17.06 5.94 -23.27
CA SER A 76 16.21 6.86 -22.52
C SER A 76 14.75 6.41 -22.66
N LEU A 77 14.02 6.50 -21.55
CA LEU A 77 12.59 6.25 -21.49
C LEU A 77 11.93 7.56 -21.06
N THR A 78 11.07 8.13 -21.90
CA THR A 78 10.42 9.41 -21.62
C THR A 78 8.92 9.25 -21.45
N ASN A 79 8.34 10.11 -20.62
CA ASN A 79 6.89 10.24 -20.48
C ASN A 79 6.32 11.26 -21.51
N PRO A 80 5.00 11.45 -21.59
CA PRO A 80 4.38 12.37 -22.56
C PRO A 80 4.78 13.85 -22.37
N GLU A 81 5.25 14.22 -21.18
CA GLU A 81 5.73 15.56 -20.87
C GLU A 81 7.22 15.75 -21.23
N GLY A 82 7.87 14.73 -21.81
CA GLY A 82 9.29 14.75 -22.18
C GLY A 82 10.26 14.56 -21.02
N LYS A 83 9.77 14.23 -19.81
CA LYS A 83 10.62 13.92 -18.66
C LYS A 83 11.17 12.50 -18.80
N GLU A 84 12.48 12.37 -18.64
CA GLU A 84 13.17 11.08 -18.58
C GLU A 84 12.86 10.33 -17.28
N VAL A 85 12.69 9.03 -17.39
CA VAL A 85 12.57 8.09 -16.27
C VAL A 85 13.96 7.64 -15.86
N ALA A 86 14.26 7.71 -14.56
CA ALA A 86 15.50 7.24 -14.01
C ALA A 86 15.66 5.73 -14.25
N GLY A 87 16.86 5.35 -14.69
CA GLY A 87 17.26 3.96 -14.85
C GLY A 87 18.76 3.82 -14.95
N HIS A 88 19.23 2.58 -15.01
CA HIS A 88 20.65 2.26 -15.03
C HIS A 88 20.96 1.15 -16.03
N PHE A 89 22.20 1.14 -16.54
CA PHE A 89 22.74 0.04 -17.31
C PHE A 89 23.32 -1.04 -16.41
N SER A 90 23.24 -2.30 -16.86
CA SER A 90 24.12 -3.36 -16.34
C SER A 90 25.57 -3.05 -16.69
N SER A 91 26.52 -3.56 -15.90
CA SER A 91 27.96 -3.30 -16.08
C SER A 91 28.50 -3.76 -17.44
N ASP A 92 27.90 -4.81 -18.00
CA ASP A 92 28.18 -5.36 -19.33
C ASP A 92 27.47 -4.61 -20.48
N LYS A 93 26.65 -3.60 -20.17
CA LYS A 93 25.81 -2.84 -21.10
C LYS A 93 24.86 -3.70 -21.95
N LEU A 94 24.53 -4.91 -21.51
CA LEU A 94 23.58 -5.78 -22.20
C LEU A 94 22.13 -5.45 -21.83
N SER A 95 21.89 -4.70 -20.75
CA SER A 95 20.57 -4.30 -20.34
C SER A 95 20.52 -2.92 -19.68
N TRP A 96 19.35 -2.30 -19.73
CA TRP A 96 18.99 -1.10 -18.97
C TRP A 96 17.66 -1.33 -18.27
N THR A 97 17.52 -0.89 -17.03
CA THR A 97 16.29 -1.09 -16.22
C THR A 97 15.93 0.18 -15.44
N THR A 98 14.64 0.49 -15.35
CA THR A 98 14.13 1.62 -14.55
C THR A 98 14.44 1.44 -13.05
N THR A 99 14.61 2.55 -12.36
CA THR A 99 14.90 2.59 -10.90
C THR A 99 13.86 3.35 -10.10
N GLU A 100 12.82 3.85 -10.76
CA GLU A 100 11.67 4.50 -10.14
C GLU A 100 10.36 3.90 -10.70
N PRO A 101 9.27 3.92 -9.91
CA PRO A 101 7.95 3.55 -10.42
C PRO A 101 7.48 4.52 -11.50
N LEU A 102 6.72 4.00 -12.46
CA LEU A 102 6.09 4.81 -13.50
C LEU A 102 4.81 5.47 -12.98
N GLY A 103 4.25 6.41 -13.74
CA GLY A 103 2.93 7.00 -13.49
C GLY A 103 1.82 6.20 -14.16
N TYR A 104 0.62 6.21 -13.57
CA TYR A 104 -0.61 5.71 -14.21
C TYR A 104 -1.01 6.52 -15.44
N ALA A 105 -1.74 5.89 -16.36
CA ALA A 105 -2.35 6.51 -17.53
C ALA A 105 -1.37 7.33 -18.39
N LYS A 106 -0.15 6.81 -18.59
CA LYS A 106 0.89 7.45 -19.38
C LYS A 106 1.42 6.54 -20.47
N THR A 107 1.67 7.13 -21.63
CA THR A 107 2.44 6.48 -22.70
C THR A 107 3.91 6.80 -22.52
N TYR A 108 4.72 5.77 -22.36
CA TYR A 108 6.18 5.89 -22.26
C TYR A 108 6.83 5.49 -23.59
N THR A 109 7.85 6.23 -23.99
CA THR A 109 8.53 6.03 -25.28
C THR A 109 10.01 5.75 -25.07
N TRP A 110 10.49 4.68 -25.68
CA TRP A 110 11.90 4.32 -25.73
C TRP A 110 12.63 5.10 -26.82
N SER A 111 13.83 5.56 -26.51
CA SER A 111 14.80 6.11 -27.47
C SER A 111 16.20 5.66 -27.11
N GLY A 112 17.09 5.57 -28.10
CA GLY A 112 18.46 5.14 -27.88
C GLY A 112 19.06 4.38 -29.05
N THR A 113 20.23 3.79 -28.83
CA THR A 113 20.92 2.97 -29.83
C THR A 113 21.64 1.80 -29.19
N ALA A 114 21.75 0.72 -29.95
CA ALA A 114 22.61 -0.42 -29.65
C ALA A 114 23.54 -0.70 -30.83
N THR A 115 24.78 -1.08 -30.54
CA THR A 115 25.77 -1.45 -31.55
C THR A 115 25.93 -2.97 -31.55
N GLY A 116 25.68 -3.60 -32.70
CA GLY A 116 25.84 -5.04 -32.87
C GLY A 116 27.29 -5.48 -33.05
N VAL A 117 27.51 -6.79 -32.99
CA VAL A 117 28.81 -7.40 -33.37
C VAL A 117 29.14 -7.19 -34.86
N ASP A 118 28.13 -6.87 -35.66
CA ASP A 118 28.25 -6.41 -37.05
C ASP A 118 28.77 -4.95 -37.16
N HIS A 119 29.04 -4.28 -36.03
CA HIS A 119 29.41 -2.86 -35.93
C HIS A 119 28.35 -1.89 -36.48
N ILE A 120 27.12 -2.36 -36.69
CA ILE A 120 26.01 -1.53 -37.17
C ILE A 120 25.20 -1.04 -35.97
N ARG A 121 24.90 0.26 -35.96
CA ARG A 121 24.00 0.88 -34.96
C ARG A 121 22.55 0.62 -35.33
N ARG A 122 21.76 0.22 -34.34
CA ARG A 122 20.31 0.01 -34.45
C ARG A 122 19.61 0.83 -33.38
N ALA A 123 18.48 1.42 -33.76
CA ALA A 123 17.72 2.26 -32.84
C ALA A 123 16.99 1.39 -31.81
N VAL A 124 17.02 1.83 -30.55
CA VAL A 124 16.11 1.37 -29.51
C VAL A 124 14.86 2.23 -29.61
N THR A 125 13.75 1.65 -30.05
CA THR A 125 12.48 2.36 -30.25
C THR A 125 11.31 1.53 -29.75
N GLY A 126 10.16 2.18 -29.59
CA GLY A 126 8.92 1.56 -29.15
C GLY A 126 8.24 2.42 -28.08
N ALA A 127 6.98 2.13 -27.82
CA ALA A 127 6.23 2.77 -26.76
C ALA A 127 5.31 1.75 -26.09
N PHE A 128 4.86 2.04 -24.87
CA PHE A 128 3.85 1.26 -24.16
C PHE A 128 3.01 2.20 -23.30
N GLN A 129 1.80 1.78 -22.93
CA GLN A 129 0.91 2.54 -22.08
C GLN A 129 0.76 1.86 -20.71
N THR A 130 0.91 2.64 -19.65
CA THR A 130 0.56 2.18 -18.31
C THR A 130 -0.94 2.16 -18.10
N VAL A 131 -1.40 1.24 -17.25
CA VAL A 131 -2.82 1.06 -16.92
C VAL A 131 -3.48 2.39 -16.57
N VAL A 132 -4.73 2.52 -17.02
CA VAL A 132 -5.61 3.67 -16.73
C VAL A 132 -6.62 3.22 -15.66
N PRO A 133 -6.40 3.54 -14.36
CA PRO A 133 -7.34 3.14 -13.33
C PRO A 133 -8.69 3.83 -13.53
N GLU A 134 -9.79 3.08 -13.40
CA GLU A 134 -11.14 3.68 -13.34
C GLU A 134 -11.31 4.51 -12.06
N ARG A 135 -10.68 4.04 -10.97
CA ARG A 135 -10.64 4.73 -9.68
C ARG A 135 -9.33 4.47 -8.96
N MET A 136 -8.92 5.46 -8.18
CA MET A 136 -7.77 5.34 -7.29
C MET A 136 -8.23 5.32 -5.84
N ILE A 137 -7.77 4.33 -5.08
CA ILE A 137 -8.10 4.15 -3.67
C ILE A 137 -6.88 4.54 -2.82
N SER A 138 -7.06 5.43 -1.85
CA SER A 138 -6.02 5.75 -0.84
C SER A 138 -6.31 4.98 0.42
N GLY A 139 -5.26 4.74 1.20
CA GLY A 139 -5.35 4.17 2.54
C GLY A 139 -4.92 5.19 3.58
N ARG A 140 -5.38 5.02 4.83
CA ARG A 140 -4.93 5.79 5.97
C ARG A 140 -4.78 4.90 7.20
N PHE A 141 -3.63 4.97 7.85
CA PHE A 141 -3.42 4.36 9.15
C PHE A 141 -3.98 5.23 10.29
N ASN A 142 -4.46 4.58 11.36
CA ASN A 142 -4.79 5.23 12.63
C ASN A 142 -3.54 5.62 13.46
N VAL A 143 -2.39 5.02 13.15
CA VAL A 143 -1.09 5.29 13.78
C VAL A 143 -0.27 6.32 12.98
N ALA A 144 0.55 7.08 13.68
CA ALA A 144 1.38 8.14 13.12
C ALA A 144 2.88 7.88 13.37
N ASP A 145 3.72 8.39 12.46
CA ASP A 145 5.17 8.27 12.59
C ASP A 145 5.70 8.89 13.89
N ASN A 146 6.61 8.17 14.53
CA ASN A 146 7.29 8.54 15.78
C ASN A 146 6.35 8.75 16.98
N ALA A 147 5.06 8.41 16.87
CA ALA A 147 4.14 8.43 18.00
C ALA A 147 4.41 7.26 18.96
N THR A 148 3.90 7.40 20.19
CA THR A 148 3.91 6.34 21.21
C THR A 148 2.48 5.98 21.59
N TYR A 149 2.17 4.68 21.55
CA TYR A 149 0.85 4.14 21.86
C TYR A 149 0.89 3.14 23.01
N GLY A 150 -0.25 2.87 23.63
CA GLY A 150 -0.41 1.82 24.63
C GLY A 150 -0.33 0.41 24.05
N ILE A 151 -0.24 -0.57 24.95
CA ILE A 151 0.05 -1.97 24.62
C ILE A 151 -1.07 -2.71 23.86
N ALA A 152 -2.27 -2.13 23.78
CA ALA A 152 -3.43 -2.70 23.12
C ALA A 152 -3.80 -2.00 21.81
N MET A 153 -2.98 -1.09 21.29
CA MET A 153 -3.26 -0.34 20.07
C MET A 153 -3.40 -1.25 18.84
N PRO A 154 -4.57 -1.39 18.21
CA PRO A 154 -4.66 -2.05 16.92
C PRO A 154 -4.10 -1.14 15.81
N ILE A 155 -3.63 -1.75 14.73
CA ILE A 155 -3.23 -1.04 13.52
C ILE A 155 -4.40 -1.10 12.55
N ALA A 156 -5.16 -0.02 12.45
CA ALA A 156 -6.29 0.10 11.53
C ALA A 156 -5.83 0.74 10.22
N LEU A 157 -6.21 0.13 9.10
CA LEU A 157 -6.08 0.69 7.76
C LEU A 157 -7.47 0.90 7.17
N THR A 158 -7.84 2.17 6.99
CA THR A 158 -9.10 2.56 6.35
C THR A 158 -8.85 3.03 4.92
N PHE A 159 -9.60 2.48 3.98
CA PHE A 159 -9.55 2.82 2.56
C PHE A 159 -10.59 3.89 2.21
N SER A 160 -10.28 4.76 1.24
CA SER A 160 -11.20 5.81 0.78
C SER A 160 -12.43 5.29 0.03
N SER A 161 -12.44 4.00 -0.34
CA SER A 161 -13.53 3.32 -1.03
C SER A 161 -13.42 1.81 -0.85
N ARG A 162 -14.47 1.09 -1.24
CA ARG A 162 -14.58 -0.37 -1.15
C ARG A 162 -13.42 -1.07 -1.84
N VAL A 163 -12.81 -2.02 -1.13
CA VAL A 163 -11.83 -2.98 -1.66
C VAL A 163 -12.54 -4.26 -2.07
N ILE A 164 -12.43 -4.62 -3.35
CA ILE A 164 -13.04 -5.84 -3.89
C ILE A 164 -12.08 -7.02 -3.73
N ASP A 165 -10.82 -6.85 -4.15
CA ASP A 165 -9.78 -7.89 -4.02
C ASP A 165 -9.01 -7.74 -2.70
N ARG A 166 -9.65 -8.19 -1.61
CA ARG A 166 -9.05 -8.17 -0.27
C ARG A 166 -7.84 -9.08 -0.13
N VAL A 167 -7.78 -10.15 -0.91
CA VAL A 167 -6.65 -11.10 -0.91
C VAL A 167 -5.41 -10.42 -1.46
N ALA A 168 -5.52 -9.75 -2.62
CA ALA A 168 -4.42 -8.99 -3.21
C ALA A 168 -3.95 -7.88 -2.27
N VAL A 169 -4.89 -7.11 -1.71
CA VAL A 169 -4.57 -6.04 -0.74
C VAL A 169 -3.88 -6.58 0.49
N GLN A 170 -4.41 -7.61 1.15
CA GLN A 170 -3.83 -8.12 2.39
C GLN A 170 -2.43 -8.72 2.19
N LYS A 171 -2.14 -9.33 1.04
CA LYS A 171 -0.77 -9.79 0.68
C LYS A 171 0.23 -8.64 0.56
N ALA A 172 -0.24 -7.42 0.25
CA ALA A 172 0.59 -6.23 0.15
C ALA A 172 0.76 -5.49 1.50
N LEU A 173 0.16 -5.99 2.57
CA LEU A 173 0.28 -5.45 3.92
C LEU A 173 1.33 -6.21 4.72
N SER A 174 2.18 -5.49 5.44
CA SER A 174 3.19 -6.09 6.32
C SER A 174 3.30 -5.31 7.63
N VAL A 175 3.42 -6.05 8.73
CA VAL A 175 3.74 -5.50 10.05
C VAL A 175 5.05 -6.14 10.53
N HIS A 176 6.03 -5.31 10.84
CA HIS A 176 7.29 -5.72 11.45
C HIS A 176 7.37 -5.18 12.88
N THR A 177 7.80 -6.04 13.80
CA THR A 177 7.93 -5.72 15.22
C THR A 177 9.34 -6.05 15.68
N SER A 178 9.95 -5.16 16.48
CA SER A 178 11.30 -5.40 17.03
C SER A 178 11.33 -6.53 18.07
N VAL A 179 10.19 -6.83 18.68
CA VAL A 179 9.97 -8.00 19.53
C VAL A 179 9.00 -8.91 18.78
N PRO A 180 9.42 -10.10 18.34
CA PRO A 180 8.58 -11.01 17.57
C PRO A 180 7.27 -11.33 18.31
N ILE A 181 6.14 -11.14 17.62
CA ILE A 181 4.81 -11.41 18.16
C ILE A 181 3.89 -11.95 17.06
N GLU A 182 3.10 -12.96 17.38
CA GLU A 182 2.05 -13.48 16.49
C GLU A 182 0.94 -12.41 16.38
N GLY A 183 0.57 -12.07 15.15
CA GLY A 183 -0.54 -11.17 14.86
C GLY A 183 -1.16 -11.45 13.49
N ALA A 184 -2.37 -10.94 13.28
CA ALA A 184 -3.16 -11.23 12.10
C ALA A 184 -4.00 -10.02 11.69
N TRP A 185 -4.19 -9.88 10.38
CA TRP A 185 -5.15 -8.95 9.80
C TRP A 185 -6.56 -9.55 9.86
N ALA A 186 -7.55 -8.69 10.12
CA ALA A 186 -8.97 -9.00 10.08
C ALA A 186 -9.71 -7.90 9.32
N TRP A 187 -10.52 -8.27 8.33
CA TRP A 187 -11.39 -7.33 7.63
C TRP A 187 -12.66 -7.13 8.45
N LEU A 188 -12.88 -5.90 8.93
CA LEU A 188 -14.07 -5.58 9.72
C LEU A 188 -15.25 -5.21 8.80
N ASP A 189 -14.93 -4.61 7.65
CA ASP A 189 -15.89 -4.30 6.60
C ASP A 189 -15.18 -4.25 5.22
N ASP A 190 -15.86 -3.68 4.23
CA ASP A 190 -15.42 -3.56 2.84
C ASP A 190 -14.36 -2.48 2.60
N THR A 191 -14.07 -1.66 3.62
CA THR A 191 -13.19 -0.48 3.60
C THR A 191 -12.17 -0.46 4.73
N THR A 192 -12.25 -1.37 5.70
CA THR A 192 -11.46 -1.30 6.92
C THR A 192 -10.87 -2.67 7.26
N VAL A 193 -9.55 -2.70 7.44
CA VAL A 193 -8.81 -3.90 7.87
C VAL A 193 -7.92 -3.54 9.06
N HIS A 194 -8.02 -4.32 10.14
CA HIS A 194 -7.26 -4.11 11.37
C HIS A 194 -6.24 -5.21 11.54
N TRP A 195 -5.06 -4.89 12.05
CA TRP A 195 -4.10 -5.85 12.56
C TRP A 195 -3.96 -5.70 14.06
N ARG A 196 -3.96 -6.82 14.78
CA ARG A 196 -3.53 -6.85 16.17
C ARG A 196 -2.74 -8.11 16.47
N PRO A 197 -1.87 -8.07 17.50
CA PRO A 197 -1.26 -9.28 18.01
C PRO A 197 -2.27 -10.14 18.79
N LYS A 198 -1.92 -11.41 18.98
CA LYS A 198 -2.71 -12.37 19.78
C LYS A 198 -2.85 -11.95 21.23
N SER A 199 -1.81 -11.34 21.78
CA SER A 199 -1.73 -10.79 23.13
C SER A 199 -1.19 -9.37 23.05
N TYR A 200 -1.41 -8.54 24.08
CA TYR A 200 -0.89 -7.16 24.09
C TYR A 200 0.60 -7.10 23.76
N PHE A 201 1.00 -6.01 23.09
CA PHE A 201 2.39 -5.77 22.77
C PHE A 201 3.26 -5.70 24.03
N ALA A 202 4.50 -6.18 23.91
CA ALA A 202 5.51 -5.93 24.94
C ALA A 202 5.88 -4.43 24.98
N PRO A 203 6.02 -3.81 26.16
CA PRO A 203 6.50 -2.43 26.27
C PRO A 203 7.84 -2.21 25.56
N GLY A 204 7.99 -1.06 24.91
CA GLY A 204 9.20 -0.70 24.15
C GLY A 204 9.29 -1.32 22.75
N THR A 205 8.31 -2.13 22.33
CA THR A 205 8.27 -2.68 20.96
C THR A 205 8.20 -1.55 19.93
N ARG A 206 9.13 -1.53 18.98
CA ARG A 206 9.04 -0.70 17.78
C ARG A 206 8.24 -1.44 16.73
N VAL A 207 7.27 -0.76 16.14
CA VAL A 207 6.38 -1.33 15.12
C VAL A 207 6.51 -0.52 13.85
N SER A 208 6.74 -1.21 12.72
CA SER A 208 6.71 -0.62 11.38
C SER A 208 5.62 -1.34 10.58
N VAL A 209 4.65 -0.59 10.09
CA VAL A 209 3.61 -1.09 9.19
C VAL A 209 3.79 -0.51 7.80
N THR A 210 3.58 -1.32 6.77
CA THR A 210 3.66 -0.91 5.38
C THR A 210 2.49 -1.49 4.60
N ALA A 211 1.88 -0.68 3.74
CA ALA A 211 0.94 -1.10 2.73
C ALA A 211 1.48 -0.72 1.35
N LYS A 212 1.88 -1.73 0.57
CA LYS A 212 2.41 -1.58 -0.79
C LYS A 212 1.29 -1.51 -1.83
N LEU A 213 0.56 -0.39 -1.83
CA LEU A 213 -0.67 -0.24 -2.60
C LEU A 213 -0.42 0.35 -4.00
N TYR A 214 0.69 1.05 -4.24
CA TYR A 214 0.94 1.63 -5.55
C TYR A 214 1.15 0.55 -6.62
N GLY A 215 0.48 0.69 -7.76
CA GLY A 215 0.40 -0.34 -8.81
C GLY A 215 -0.49 -1.54 -8.46
N LEU A 216 -1.05 -1.63 -7.25
CA LEU A 216 -1.83 -2.80 -6.84
C LEU A 216 -3.26 -2.70 -7.35
N ALA A 217 -3.68 -3.70 -8.14
CA ALA A 217 -5.08 -3.86 -8.52
C ALA A 217 -5.91 -4.27 -7.29
N MET A 218 -6.99 -3.53 -7.01
CA MET A 218 -7.88 -3.74 -5.86
C MET A 218 -9.27 -4.26 -6.28
N GLY A 219 -9.37 -4.73 -7.53
CA GLY A 219 -10.57 -5.29 -8.15
C GLY A 219 -11.49 -4.27 -8.80
N GLY A 220 -12.18 -4.70 -9.86
CA GLY A 220 -13.15 -3.89 -10.64
C GLY A 220 -12.58 -2.57 -11.15
N GLY A 221 -11.38 -2.54 -11.72
CA GLY A 221 -10.74 -1.33 -12.26
C GLY A 221 -10.10 -0.39 -11.22
N ALA A 222 -10.18 -0.70 -9.92
CA ALA A 222 -9.52 0.07 -8.88
C ALA A 222 -8.03 -0.25 -8.77
N PHE A 223 -7.23 0.80 -8.53
CA PHE A 223 -5.83 0.67 -8.16
C PHE A 223 -5.49 1.48 -6.91
N GLY A 224 -4.48 1.05 -6.16
CA GLY A 224 -3.96 1.83 -5.05
C GLY A 224 -3.25 3.08 -5.52
N ARG A 225 -3.53 4.19 -4.85
CA ARG A 225 -3.03 5.53 -5.22
C ARG A 225 -1.58 5.75 -4.82
N GLU A 226 -1.17 5.24 -3.66
CA GLU A 226 0.18 5.38 -3.13
C GLU A 226 0.52 4.26 -2.14
N ASP A 227 1.81 3.95 -2.00
CA ASP A 227 2.30 3.20 -0.86
C ASP A 227 2.18 4.06 0.40
N ILE A 228 1.84 3.45 1.53
CA ILE A 228 1.82 4.11 2.84
C ILE A 228 2.61 3.29 3.87
N THR A 229 3.24 4.00 4.79
CA THR A 229 4.02 3.40 5.88
C THR A 229 3.79 4.19 7.15
N SER A 230 3.97 3.53 8.29
CA SER A 230 4.11 4.22 9.57
C SER A 230 5.03 3.44 10.50
N THR A 231 5.88 4.14 11.25
CA THR A 231 6.72 3.58 12.30
C THR A 231 6.49 4.27 13.64
N PHE A 232 6.11 3.49 14.65
CA PHE A 232 5.77 3.99 15.99
C PHE A 232 6.36 3.09 17.08
N THR A 233 6.19 3.50 18.34
CA THR A 233 6.68 2.75 19.51
C THR A 233 5.53 2.42 20.46
N ILE A 234 5.60 1.25 21.08
CA ILE A 234 4.72 0.85 22.18
C ILE A 234 5.32 1.35 23.49
N GLY A 235 4.54 2.11 24.25
CA GLY A 235 4.93 2.68 25.53
C GLY A 235 4.94 1.65 26.66
N ARG A 236 4.73 2.13 27.89
CA ARG A 236 4.61 1.29 29.09
C ARG A 236 3.32 0.47 29.06
N SER A 237 3.30 -0.62 29.82
CA SER A 237 2.03 -1.31 30.11
C SER A 237 1.24 -0.49 31.11
N TYR A 238 0.14 0.13 30.69
CA TYR A 238 -0.79 0.85 31.54
C TYR A 238 -2.21 0.29 31.31
N VAL A 239 -2.73 -0.47 32.26
CA VAL A 239 -4.01 -1.19 32.13
C VAL A 239 -4.99 -0.65 33.16
N LEU A 240 -6.18 -0.28 32.71
CA LEU A 240 -7.28 0.08 33.59
C LEU A 240 -8.25 -1.10 33.66
N ARG A 241 -8.59 -1.56 34.87
CA ARG A 241 -9.56 -2.64 35.11
C ARG A 241 -10.76 -2.10 35.84
N GLY A 242 -11.91 -2.06 35.17
CA GLY A 242 -13.17 -1.65 35.76
C GLY A 242 -14.04 -2.84 36.12
N ASP A 243 -14.57 -2.88 37.33
CA ASP A 243 -15.63 -3.83 37.69
C ASP A 243 -16.89 -3.06 38.09
N THR A 244 -17.91 -3.20 37.25
CA THR A 244 -19.21 -2.55 37.41
C THR A 244 -19.93 -2.96 38.70
N ARG A 245 -19.62 -4.12 39.26
CA ARG A 245 -20.27 -4.68 40.46
C ARG A 245 -19.59 -4.24 41.76
N THR A 246 -18.28 -4.03 41.73
CA THR A 246 -17.54 -3.52 42.89
C THR A 246 -17.40 -2.00 42.86
N HIS A 247 -17.76 -1.36 41.75
CA HIS A 247 -17.69 0.09 41.54
C HIS A 247 -16.26 0.63 41.66
N ARG A 248 -15.27 -0.17 41.23
CA ARG A 248 -13.83 0.17 41.31
C ARG A 248 -13.19 0.19 39.93
N LEU A 249 -12.35 1.19 39.71
CA LEU A 249 -11.40 1.26 38.60
C LEU A 249 -9.98 1.09 39.15
N LEU A 250 -9.41 -0.08 38.93
CA LEU A 250 -8.04 -0.41 39.31
C LEU A 250 -7.08 0.00 38.18
N VAL A 251 -5.90 0.48 38.54
CA VAL A 251 -4.84 0.83 37.57
C VAL A 251 -3.63 -0.03 37.81
N TYR A 252 -3.15 -0.69 36.76
CA TYR A 252 -1.94 -1.50 36.78
C TYR A 252 -0.90 -0.89 35.85
N VAL A 253 0.30 -0.68 36.37
CA VAL A 253 1.47 -0.27 35.58
C VAL A 253 2.50 -1.39 35.63
N ASN A 254 2.85 -1.93 34.47
CA ASN A 254 3.75 -3.08 34.32
C ASN A 254 3.33 -4.28 35.21
N GLY A 255 2.01 -4.53 35.31
CA GLY A 255 1.44 -5.62 36.09
C GLY A 255 1.29 -5.36 37.59
N ILE A 256 1.80 -4.23 38.11
CA ILE A 256 1.68 -3.85 39.53
C ILE A 256 0.51 -2.88 39.69
N GLN A 257 -0.38 -3.13 40.64
CA GLN A 257 -1.46 -2.21 40.96
C GLN A 257 -0.90 -0.95 41.62
N VAL A 258 -1.13 0.21 40.99
CA VAL A 258 -0.62 1.51 41.48
C VAL A 258 -1.73 2.42 41.97
N ALA A 259 -2.98 2.16 41.59
CA ALA A 259 -4.13 2.91 42.07
C ALA A 259 -5.40 2.05 42.11
N ASP A 260 -6.33 2.51 42.94
CA ASP A 260 -7.67 1.96 43.09
C ASP A 260 -8.65 3.11 43.32
N TYR A 261 -9.46 3.41 42.30
CA TYR A 261 -10.37 4.55 42.31
C TYR A 261 -11.82 4.13 42.51
N PRO A 262 -12.58 4.79 43.40
CA PRO A 262 -14.04 4.67 43.39
C PRO A 262 -14.57 5.22 42.06
N ALA A 263 -15.44 4.44 41.42
CA ALA A 263 -16.03 4.77 40.13
C ALA A 263 -17.55 4.54 40.16
N SER A 264 -18.27 5.20 39.26
CA SER A 264 -19.67 4.87 38.95
C SER A 264 -19.75 4.58 37.45
N TYR A 265 -20.30 3.43 37.10
CA TYR A 265 -20.49 3.02 35.72
C TYR A 265 -21.89 3.37 35.20
N GLY A 266 -22.21 2.88 34.02
CA GLY A 266 -23.53 2.94 33.41
C GLY A 266 -24.60 2.25 34.24
N LEU A 267 -25.78 2.86 34.36
CA LEU A 267 -26.89 2.32 35.16
C LEU A 267 -27.33 0.92 34.65
N ASP A 268 -27.15 -0.12 35.46
CA ASP A 268 -27.37 -1.51 35.05
C ASP A 268 -28.82 -1.85 34.73
N SER A 269 -29.77 -1.19 35.39
CA SER A 269 -31.21 -1.41 35.17
C SER A 269 -31.71 -0.89 33.82
N ASP A 270 -30.91 -0.07 33.12
CA ASP A 270 -31.21 0.42 31.78
C ASP A 270 -30.15 -0.12 30.80
N PRO A 271 -30.52 -1.10 29.95
CA PRO A 271 -29.60 -1.66 28.99
C PRO A 271 -29.02 -0.64 28.00
N GLY A 272 -29.67 0.50 27.77
CA GLY A 272 -29.13 1.55 26.92
C GLY A 272 -28.12 2.46 27.64
N ARG A 273 -27.88 2.25 28.93
CA ARG A 273 -26.96 3.02 29.77
C ARG A 273 -25.85 2.18 30.36
N ALA A 274 -26.03 0.87 30.50
CA ALA A 274 -25.03 -0.03 31.04
C ALA A 274 -23.71 0.11 30.25
N THR A 275 -22.59 0.24 30.98
CA THR A 275 -21.25 0.24 30.38
C THR A 275 -21.00 -1.12 29.72
N HIS A 276 -20.37 -1.15 28.56
CA HIS A 276 -20.11 -2.41 27.89
C HIS A 276 -19.01 -3.22 28.60
N ASN A 277 -19.16 -4.54 28.59
CA ASN A 277 -18.25 -5.53 29.11
C ASN A 277 -17.29 -5.93 28.00
N GLY A 278 -16.00 -5.98 28.29
CA GLY A 278 -14.97 -6.27 27.31
C GLY A 278 -13.76 -5.35 27.45
N THR A 279 -12.77 -5.60 26.59
CA THR A 279 -11.57 -4.77 26.51
C THR A 279 -11.79 -3.67 25.51
N HIS A 280 -11.93 -2.44 26.02
CA HIS A 280 -11.92 -1.22 25.22
C HIS A 280 -10.47 -0.77 25.02
N VAL A 281 -10.26 0.15 24.09
CA VAL A 281 -8.95 0.75 23.83
C VAL A 281 -9.08 2.26 23.89
N VAL A 282 -8.23 2.93 24.67
CA VAL A 282 -8.21 4.40 24.73
C VAL A 282 -7.96 4.96 23.32
N MET A 283 -8.82 5.87 22.87
CA MET A 283 -8.78 6.41 21.51
C MET A 283 -8.24 7.85 21.50
N SER A 284 -8.91 8.74 22.21
CA SER A 284 -8.62 10.17 22.23
C SER A 284 -8.92 10.78 23.59
N LYS A 285 -8.39 11.98 23.82
CA LYS A 285 -8.43 12.65 25.13
C LYS A 285 -8.76 14.12 24.93
N TYR A 286 -9.68 14.63 25.74
CA TYR A 286 -10.12 16.03 25.71
C TYR A 286 -10.10 16.62 27.13
N PRO A 287 -9.40 17.74 27.38
CA PRO A 287 -9.48 18.44 28.67
C PRO A 287 -10.91 18.84 29.02
N VAL A 288 -11.68 19.25 28.00
CA VAL A 288 -13.12 19.55 28.06
C VAL A 288 -13.78 18.97 26.82
N PHE A 289 -14.86 18.21 27.00
CA PHE A 289 -15.70 17.68 25.94
C PHE A 289 -17.17 17.90 26.28
N TYR A 290 -17.99 18.28 25.31
CA TYR A 290 -19.42 18.51 25.52
C TYR A 290 -20.23 17.32 25.00
N MET A 291 -20.83 16.57 25.92
CA MET A 291 -21.59 15.36 25.62
C MET A 291 -23.07 15.71 25.37
N SER A 292 -23.64 15.14 24.31
CA SER A 292 -25.07 15.25 24.01
C SER A 292 -25.62 13.87 23.66
N ASN A 293 -26.75 13.50 24.25
CA ASN A 293 -27.47 12.29 23.89
C ASN A 293 -28.98 12.57 23.86
N PRO A 294 -29.58 12.70 22.65
CA PRO A 294 -31.00 12.95 22.49
C PRO A 294 -31.89 11.88 23.13
N ARG A 295 -31.45 10.61 23.15
CA ARG A 295 -32.21 9.49 23.74
C ARG A 295 -32.45 9.67 25.23
N TYR A 296 -31.51 10.31 25.93
CA TYR A 296 -31.59 10.59 27.37
C TYR A 296 -31.82 12.07 27.66
N HIS A 297 -32.24 12.84 26.65
CA HIS A 297 -32.65 14.23 26.78
C HIS A 297 -31.61 15.17 27.42
N TYR A 298 -30.31 14.88 27.28
CA TYR A 298 -29.24 15.80 27.68
C TYR A 298 -28.46 16.32 26.49
N LYS A 299 -28.06 17.59 26.57
CA LYS A 299 -27.32 18.30 25.53
C LYS A 299 -26.23 19.16 26.16
N ASN A 300 -25.05 19.17 25.55
CA ASN A 300 -23.90 19.99 25.94
C ASN A 300 -23.52 19.85 27.43
N ILE A 301 -23.58 18.63 27.97
CA ILE A 301 -23.08 18.36 29.32
C ILE A 301 -21.56 18.39 29.27
N GLU A 302 -20.97 19.28 30.06
CA GLU A 302 -19.53 19.44 30.15
C GLU A 302 -18.91 18.23 30.87
N ALA A 303 -18.02 17.52 30.17
CA ALA A 303 -17.19 16.46 30.72
C ALA A 303 -15.73 16.92 30.69
N ARG A 304 -15.12 17.07 31.88
CA ARG A 304 -13.70 17.40 32.01
C ARG A 304 -12.85 16.14 32.09
N TRP A 305 -11.61 16.24 31.61
CA TRP A 305 -10.63 15.14 31.63
C TRP A 305 -11.17 13.89 30.93
N ALA A 306 -11.84 14.10 29.80
CA ALA A 306 -12.57 13.06 29.08
C ALA A 306 -11.60 12.20 28.25
N VAL A 307 -11.55 10.91 28.54
CA VAL A 307 -10.77 9.90 27.81
C VAL A 307 -11.76 8.99 27.08
N ARG A 308 -11.81 9.06 25.75
CA ARG A 308 -12.68 8.22 24.93
C ARG A 308 -12.14 6.80 24.91
N MET A 309 -13.00 5.81 25.14
CA MET A 309 -12.65 4.39 25.03
C MET A 309 -13.48 3.63 23.99
N SER A 310 -14.56 4.21 23.48
CA SER A 310 -15.33 3.65 22.36
C SER A 310 -16.04 4.75 21.55
N ASP A 311 -16.30 4.45 20.28
CA ASP A 311 -17.13 5.28 19.39
C ASP A 311 -18.61 5.34 19.81
N ASN A 312 -19.11 4.35 20.56
CA ASN A 312 -20.47 4.37 21.12
C ASN A 312 -20.71 5.49 22.14
N GLY A 313 -19.65 6.23 22.51
CA GLY A 313 -19.72 7.38 23.40
C GLY A 313 -19.33 7.09 24.84
N GLU A 314 -18.70 5.95 25.12
CA GLU A 314 -18.12 5.66 26.43
C GLU A 314 -16.80 6.40 26.67
N PHE A 315 -16.74 7.08 27.83
CA PHE A 315 -15.58 7.82 28.30
C PHE A 315 -15.25 7.51 29.76
N ILE A 316 -14.00 7.68 30.14
CA ILE A 316 -13.61 7.97 31.52
C ILE A 316 -13.60 9.49 31.67
N HIS A 317 -14.30 10.06 32.66
CA HIS A 317 -14.26 11.52 32.87
C HIS A 317 -14.56 11.93 34.31
N SER A 318 -14.30 13.20 34.59
CA SER A 318 -14.66 13.85 35.85
C SER A 318 -16.17 13.97 35.98
N ALA A 319 -16.70 13.55 37.12
CA ALA A 319 -18.11 13.61 37.46
C ALA A 319 -18.31 14.11 38.90
N PRO A 320 -18.12 15.42 39.17
CA PRO A 320 -18.30 15.99 40.51
C PRO A 320 -19.74 15.80 41.05
N TRP A 321 -20.73 15.68 40.15
CA TRP A 321 -22.13 15.48 40.50
C TRP A 321 -22.45 14.08 41.02
N SER A 322 -21.56 13.09 40.84
CA SER A 322 -21.82 11.68 41.21
C SER A 322 -20.80 11.11 42.20
N VAL A 323 -20.10 11.97 42.94
CA VAL A 323 -19.03 11.53 43.87
C VAL A 323 -19.55 10.67 45.02
N TYR A 324 -20.83 10.82 45.39
CA TYR A 324 -21.45 10.03 46.45
C TYR A 324 -21.75 8.59 45.99
N GLU A 325 -22.01 8.41 44.69
CA GLU A 325 -22.32 7.16 44.03
C GLU A 325 -21.06 6.37 43.65
N GLN A 326 -19.95 7.07 43.39
CA GLN A 326 -18.67 6.45 43.04
C GLN A 326 -18.20 5.50 44.15
N GLY A 327 -17.99 4.22 43.81
CA GLY A 327 -17.67 3.17 44.78
C GLY A 327 -18.90 2.51 45.42
N ARG A 328 -20.12 2.82 44.98
CA ARG A 328 -21.37 2.32 45.60
C ARG A 328 -22.48 1.94 44.64
N THR A 329 -22.72 2.73 43.59
CA THR A 329 -23.81 2.49 42.64
C THR A 329 -23.50 3.09 41.28
N ASN A 330 -24.02 2.47 40.22
CA ASN A 330 -23.84 2.90 38.85
C ASN A 330 -24.96 3.84 38.41
N VAL A 331 -24.62 5.05 37.96
CA VAL A 331 -25.61 6.09 37.59
C VAL A 331 -25.34 6.78 36.26
N SER A 332 -24.30 6.40 35.51
CA SER A 332 -23.95 7.06 34.25
C SER A 332 -24.81 6.55 33.07
N HIS A 333 -24.47 7.00 31.85
CA HIS A 333 -25.04 6.52 30.58
C HIS A 333 -24.02 5.69 29.77
N GLY A 334 -23.10 5.02 30.47
CA GLY A 334 -22.07 4.15 29.89
C GLY A 334 -20.67 4.56 30.32
N CYS A 335 -20.46 5.85 30.61
CA CYS A 335 -19.19 6.38 31.08
C CYS A 335 -18.73 5.80 32.42
N ILE A 336 -17.41 5.80 32.64
CA ILE A 336 -16.78 5.59 33.94
C ILE A 336 -16.61 6.95 34.61
N ASN A 337 -17.51 7.28 35.53
CA ASN A 337 -17.47 8.51 36.32
C ASN A 337 -16.42 8.40 37.42
N LEU A 338 -15.52 9.37 37.49
CA LEU A 338 -14.52 9.49 38.56
C LEU A 338 -14.59 10.86 39.24
N SER A 339 -14.01 10.96 40.44
CA SER A 339 -13.81 12.25 41.09
C SER A 339 -12.94 13.17 40.21
N PRO A 340 -13.07 14.51 40.30
CA PRO A 340 -12.28 15.42 39.47
C PRO A 340 -10.77 15.20 39.55
N ALA A 341 -10.25 14.86 40.73
CA ALA A 341 -8.83 14.56 40.94
C ALA A 341 -8.42 13.25 40.25
N ASN A 342 -9.18 12.17 40.45
CA ASN A 342 -8.87 10.86 39.87
C ASN A 342 -8.98 10.89 38.35
N ALA A 343 -10.01 11.53 37.81
CA ALA A 343 -10.17 11.73 36.37
C ALA A 343 -8.99 12.48 35.76
N LYS A 344 -8.48 13.52 36.43
CA LYS A 344 -7.29 14.26 35.98
C LYS A 344 -6.04 13.39 35.98
N THR A 345 -5.84 12.57 37.01
CA THR A 345 -4.70 11.62 37.07
C THR A 345 -4.77 10.63 35.91
N VAL A 346 -5.92 9.96 35.72
CA VAL A 346 -6.12 9.05 34.58
C VAL A 346 -5.87 9.77 33.26
N PHE A 347 -6.46 10.95 33.08
CA PHE A 347 -6.27 11.76 31.88
C PHE A 347 -4.81 12.14 31.64
N ASN A 348 -4.00 12.41 32.67
CA ASN A 348 -2.61 12.76 32.45
C ASN A 348 -1.78 11.54 32.03
N GLU A 349 -2.09 10.36 32.57
CA GLU A 349 -1.28 9.16 32.42
C GLU A 349 -1.60 8.35 31.16
N VAL A 350 -2.88 8.16 30.81
CA VAL A 350 -3.24 7.22 29.72
C VAL A 350 -2.75 7.70 28.35
N LEU A 351 -2.37 6.75 27.51
CA LEU A 351 -2.05 6.94 26.10
C LEU A 351 -3.16 6.35 25.23
N PRO A 352 -3.40 6.90 24.02
CA PRO A 352 -4.10 6.16 22.98
C PRO A 352 -3.48 4.77 22.80
N GLY A 353 -4.32 3.72 22.79
CA GLY A 353 -3.86 2.33 22.77
C GLY A 353 -3.77 1.63 24.13
N ASP A 354 -3.95 2.33 25.26
CA ASP A 354 -4.01 1.67 26.57
C ASP A 354 -5.34 0.90 26.72
N PRO A 355 -5.33 -0.34 27.25
CA PRO A 355 -6.56 -1.13 27.43
C PRO A 355 -7.38 -0.68 28.64
N VAL A 356 -8.71 -0.64 28.47
CA VAL A 356 -9.70 -0.51 29.54
C VAL A 356 -10.52 -1.79 29.59
N GLU A 357 -10.18 -2.68 30.52
CA GLU A 357 -10.79 -3.99 30.72
C GLU A 357 -11.99 -3.86 31.66
N VAL A 358 -13.20 -3.89 31.11
CA VAL A 358 -14.43 -3.77 31.89
C VAL A 358 -15.09 -5.14 32.07
N ILE A 359 -15.42 -5.46 33.32
CA ILE A 359 -16.15 -6.68 33.69
C ILE A 359 -17.42 -6.39 34.50
N GLY A 360 -18.30 -7.38 34.56
CA GLY A 360 -19.47 -7.40 35.45
C GLY A 360 -20.76 -6.83 34.84
N SER A 361 -20.70 -6.30 33.61
CA SER A 361 -21.87 -5.82 32.89
C SER A 361 -22.49 -6.92 32.02
N SER A 362 -23.79 -6.81 31.81
CA SER A 362 -24.57 -7.69 30.91
C SER A 362 -24.50 -7.28 29.43
N ARG A 363 -24.04 -6.07 29.14
CA ARG A 363 -23.82 -5.58 27.77
C ARG A 363 -22.42 -5.92 27.34
N HIS A 364 -22.23 -6.45 26.14
CA HIS A 364 -20.92 -6.81 25.62
C HIS A 364 -20.52 -5.85 24.51
N LEU A 365 -19.30 -5.32 24.56
CA LEU A 365 -18.74 -4.47 23.52
C LEU A 365 -18.57 -5.29 22.23
N GLY A 366 -19.12 -4.79 21.13
CA GLY A 366 -19.08 -5.47 19.84
C GLY A 366 -19.08 -4.53 18.64
N SER A 367 -19.24 -5.08 17.45
CA SER A 367 -19.13 -4.33 16.20
C SER A 367 -20.16 -3.21 16.03
N SER A 368 -21.31 -3.29 16.72
CA SER A 368 -22.32 -2.22 16.73
C SER A 368 -21.90 -0.97 17.48
N ASP A 369 -20.84 -1.07 18.31
CA ASP A 369 -20.32 0.01 19.13
C ASP A 369 -19.24 0.85 18.42
N GLY A 370 -18.86 0.46 17.19
CA GLY A 370 -17.75 1.08 16.46
C GLY A 370 -16.38 0.71 17.05
N ASP A 371 -15.37 1.51 16.75
CA ASP A 371 -14.01 1.19 17.17
C ASP A 371 -13.78 1.51 18.66
N TYR A 372 -12.97 0.74 19.39
CA TYR A 372 -12.37 -0.55 19.01
C TYR A 372 -13.03 -1.67 19.79
N TYR A 373 -13.58 -2.67 19.09
CA TYR A 373 -14.06 -3.92 19.70
C TYR A 373 -13.10 -5.09 19.45
N ASP A 374 -11.94 -4.83 18.87
CA ASP A 374 -10.98 -5.82 18.36
C ASP A 374 -10.58 -6.89 19.39
N TRP A 375 -10.42 -6.47 20.65
CA TRP A 375 -10.01 -7.31 21.77
C TRP A 375 -11.16 -8.08 22.42
N THR A 376 -12.41 -7.86 22.01
CA THR A 376 -13.55 -8.68 22.43
C THR A 376 -13.79 -9.87 21.50
N VAL A 377 -13.20 -9.84 20.31
CA VAL A 377 -13.23 -10.95 19.35
C VAL A 377 -12.20 -12.01 19.77
N PRO A 378 -12.61 -13.29 19.99
CA PRO A 378 -11.67 -14.37 20.28
C PRO A 378 -10.63 -14.53 19.17
N TRP A 379 -9.40 -14.94 19.52
CA TRP A 379 -8.27 -14.99 18.58
C TRP A 379 -8.54 -15.82 17.32
N ASP A 380 -9.15 -17.00 17.46
CA ASP A 380 -9.44 -17.84 16.30
C ASP A 380 -10.51 -17.24 15.39
N THR A 381 -11.50 -16.54 15.96
CA THR A 381 -12.47 -15.76 15.18
C THR A 381 -11.78 -14.59 14.47
N TRP A 382 -10.89 -13.87 15.15
CA TRP A 382 -10.13 -12.76 14.56
C TRP A 382 -9.31 -13.22 13.36
N LYS A 383 -8.56 -14.32 13.50
CA LYS A 383 -7.82 -14.93 12.39
C LYS A 383 -8.73 -15.34 11.24
N ALA A 384 -9.92 -15.88 11.52
CA ALA A 384 -10.87 -16.29 10.49
C ALA A 384 -11.47 -15.12 9.70
N MET A 385 -11.33 -13.88 10.18
CA MET A 385 -11.71 -12.65 9.46
C MET A 385 -10.63 -12.17 8.48
N SER A 386 -9.48 -12.86 8.43
CA SER A 386 -8.44 -12.69 7.41
C SER A 386 -8.98 -13.03 6.02
N ALA A 387 -8.49 -12.34 4.99
CA ALA A 387 -8.69 -12.75 3.59
C ALA A 387 -7.69 -13.84 3.12
N LEU A 388 -6.69 -14.16 3.96
CA LEU A 388 -5.64 -15.17 3.70
C LEU A 388 -5.83 -16.43 4.54
#